data_AF-A0A7S2HVF3-F1
#
_entry.id   AF-A0A7S2HVF3-F1
#
_cell.length_a   1.000
_cell.length_b   1.000
_cell.length_c   1.000
_cell.angle_alpha   90.00
_cell.angle_beta   90.00
_cell.angle_gamma   90.00
#
_symmetry.space_group_name_H-M   'P 1'
#
loop_
_entity.id
_entity.type
_entity.pdbx_description
1 polymer ?
#
loop_
_entity_poly.entity_id
_entity_poly.type
_entity_poly.pdbx_seq_one_letter_code
_entity_poly.pdbx_strand_id
1 'polypeptide(L)'
;AAKHVSTKCLVWNAEFSQVGDGAHADEQDVCSSVSPRGTLNSDYSSEDYDGPSRSLGAFRLLPAHCWVKLLPGLGGLSATLVWIVCFVLGSIAFVYQAFHEKIPVWLWGSSLSSNVTRISMGLLAIKLLLCIPVVIATASLAKSDVLDQELDARLNSASGENLRSFMHACTLGLLLVFAVVITYQEFWLPGFGRLYRAFVFARHLVHFVSSVLFLLIWKLSVLRIDCLRDRVRLHSGELKGCWPQITREYHASVKLVDGLWRKSGFSFTHGLIFFCNAVFIALWLAFMEADDLKTALAFEVFCIGWQTTVLCVGLYLWSKIHSRCASSSHAKGSLLYLGNEHLGRVCRQDTLDHLCFLRSVEELPCGVEIRHLGLVSGKFVAPLLRVVSICIPVIIGVVYRVSHSNHQAAP
;
A
#
# COMPACT_ATOMS: atom_id res chain seq x y z
N ALA A 1 -20.16 15.29 -5.82
CA ALA A 1 -19.16 16.04 -5.04
C ALA A 1 -17.93 16.39 -5.89
N ALA A 2 -16.99 15.47 -6.19
CA ALA A 2 -15.77 15.77 -6.96
C ALA A 2 -15.99 16.45 -8.34
N LYS A 3 -17.02 16.02 -9.10
CA LYS A 3 -17.39 16.66 -10.38
C LYS A 3 -17.89 18.11 -10.20
N HIS A 4 -18.59 18.35 -9.09
CA HIS A 4 -19.16 19.66 -8.71
C HIS A 4 -18.10 20.63 -8.16
N VAL A 5 -17.04 20.11 -7.54
CA VAL A 5 -15.85 20.88 -7.12
C VAL A 5 -15.00 21.24 -8.34
N SER A 6 -14.81 20.31 -9.30
CA SER A 6 -14.08 20.62 -10.53
C SER A 6 -14.76 21.73 -11.34
N THR A 7 -16.09 21.74 -11.42
CA THR A 7 -16.82 22.79 -12.15
C THR A 7 -16.80 24.12 -11.41
N LYS A 8 -16.97 24.17 -10.08
CA LYS A 8 -16.97 25.47 -9.38
C LYS A 8 -15.57 26.08 -9.20
N CYS A 9 -14.55 25.27 -8.94
CA CYS A 9 -13.18 25.78 -8.81
C CYS A 9 -12.52 26.11 -10.16
N LEU A 10 -12.91 25.45 -11.26
CA LEU A 10 -12.44 25.83 -12.60
C LEU A 10 -13.22 27.00 -13.20
N VAL A 11 -14.52 27.15 -12.89
CA VAL A 11 -15.31 28.33 -13.32
C VAL A 11 -14.75 29.62 -12.68
N TRP A 12 -14.23 29.55 -11.46
CA TRP A 12 -13.57 30.68 -10.81
C TRP A 12 -12.29 31.16 -11.54
N ASN A 13 -11.54 30.30 -12.21
CA ASN A 13 -10.39 30.75 -13.01
C ASN A 13 -10.81 31.54 -14.25
N ALA A 14 -11.99 31.28 -14.83
CA ALA A 14 -12.45 31.97 -16.03
C ALA A 14 -13.03 33.37 -15.74
N GLU A 15 -13.76 33.53 -14.63
CA GLU A 15 -14.39 34.80 -14.26
C GLU A 15 -13.39 35.87 -13.80
N PHE A 16 -12.23 35.48 -13.26
CA PHE A 16 -11.17 36.41 -12.85
C PHE A 16 -10.09 36.64 -13.93
N SER A 17 -10.13 35.92 -15.06
CA SER A 17 -9.23 36.16 -16.20
C SER A 17 -9.67 37.34 -17.08
N GLN A 18 -10.86 37.91 -16.85
CA GLN A 18 -11.43 39.00 -17.67
C GLN A 18 -11.56 40.35 -16.96
N VAL A 19 -11.11 40.48 -15.70
CA VAL A 19 -11.13 41.76 -14.98
C VAL A 19 -9.69 42.22 -14.78
N GLY A 20 -9.08 42.82 -15.80
CA GLY A 20 -7.68 43.25 -15.69
C GLY A 20 -7.04 43.98 -16.85
N ASP A 21 -7.77 44.46 -17.86
CA ASP A 21 -7.22 45.43 -18.82
C ASP A 21 -7.59 46.85 -18.37
N GLY A 22 -6.78 47.41 -17.47
CA GLY A 22 -6.86 48.85 -17.17
C GLY A 22 -6.52 49.23 -15.74
N ALA A 23 -5.24 49.15 -15.36
CA ALA A 23 -4.57 50.15 -14.52
C ALA A 23 -3.09 49.80 -14.36
N HIS A 24 -2.24 50.59 -15.00
CA HIS A 24 -0.82 50.71 -14.66
C HIS A 24 -0.67 51.28 -13.24
N ALA A 25 0.18 50.69 -12.41
CA ALA A 25 1.22 51.38 -11.63
C ALA A 25 2.12 50.38 -10.91
N ASP A 26 3.42 50.63 -11.06
CA ASP A 26 4.60 50.03 -10.44
C ASP A 26 4.42 49.36 -9.06
N GLU A 27 4.78 48.07 -8.98
CA GLU A 27 5.42 47.53 -7.77
C GLU A 27 6.41 46.42 -8.19
N GLN A 28 7.69 46.72 -8.01
CA GLN A 28 8.86 45.89 -8.30
C GLN A 28 9.04 44.74 -7.29
N ASP A 29 9.45 43.59 -7.84
CA ASP A 29 10.47 42.65 -7.32
C ASP A 29 10.56 42.39 -5.81
N VAL A 30 9.94 41.29 -5.32
CA VAL A 30 10.56 40.37 -4.33
C VAL A 30 9.86 38.99 -4.38
N CYS A 31 10.01 38.19 -5.45
CA CYS A 31 9.75 36.72 -5.37
C CYS A 31 10.27 35.88 -6.53
N SER A 32 11.23 36.36 -7.32
CA SER A 32 11.70 35.67 -8.53
C SER A 32 13.22 35.46 -8.51
N SER A 33 13.66 34.32 -7.97
CA SER A 33 15.04 33.84 -8.21
C SER A 33 15.21 32.31 -8.09
N VAL A 34 14.41 31.52 -8.81
CA VAL A 34 14.92 30.27 -9.42
C VAL A 34 14.17 30.04 -10.74
N SER A 35 14.78 30.47 -11.84
CA SER A 35 14.34 30.12 -13.20
C SER A 35 15.22 28.98 -13.73
N PRO A 36 14.67 27.80 -14.07
CA PRO A 36 15.40 26.83 -14.86
C PRO A 36 15.25 27.23 -16.34
N ARG A 37 16.31 27.85 -16.87
CA ARG A 37 16.46 28.17 -18.29
C ARG A 37 16.73 26.86 -19.04
N GLY A 38 15.67 26.20 -19.50
CA GLY A 38 15.72 25.06 -20.41
C GLY A 38 15.22 25.49 -21.78
N THR A 39 16.14 25.69 -22.71
CA THR A 39 15.87 25.92 -24.14
C THR A 39 15.09 24.75 -24.73
N LEU A 40 13.85 25.03 -25.16
CA LEU A 40 13.04 24.15 -26.00
C LEU A 40 13.56 24.23 -27.43
N ASN A 41 14.41 23.27 -27.82
CA ASN A 41 14.58 22.92 -29.23
C ASN A 41 13.54 21.85 -29.57
N SER A 42 12.61 22.23 -30.44
CA SER A 42 11.65 21.36 -31.08
C SER A 42 12.27 20.80 -32.36
N ASP A 43 12.85 19.60 -32.29
CA ASP A 43 13.04 18.75 -33.46
C ASP A 43 12.29 17.44 -33.25
N TYR A 44 11.15 17.35 -33.94
CA TYR A 44 10.40 16.14 -34.17
C TYR A 44 11.24 15.21 -35.04
N SER A 45 11.82 14.18 -34.43
CA SER A 45 12.19 12.95 -35.14
C SER A 45 11.60 11.78 -34.38
N SER A 46 10.56 11.20 -34.96
CA SER A 46 9.97 9.92 -34.57
C SER A 46 10.93 8.81 -35.01
N GLU A 47 11.86 8.45 -34.15
CA GLU A 47 12.51 7.15 -34.24
C GLU A 47 12.13 6.34 -32.99
N ASP A 48 11.35 5.28 -33.22
CA ASP A 48 11.11 4.14 -32.33
C ASP A 48 12.44 3.41 -32.09
N TYR A 49 13.40 4.09 -31.46
CA TYR A 49 14.57 3.45 -30.89
C TYR A 49 14.18 2.95 -29.51
N ASP A 50 14.10 1.62 -29.38
CA ASP A 50 14.24 0.86 -28.13
C ASP A 50 15.58 1.22 -27.48
N GLY A 51 15.66 2.43 -26.92
CA GLY A 51 16.80 2.90 -26.16
C GLY A 51 16.99 1.97 -24.96
N PRO A 52 18.24 1.71 -24.54
CA PRO A 52 18.57 0.75 -23.50
C PRO A 52 17.69 1.00 -22.29
N SER A 53 16.77 0.05 -22.06
CA SER A 53 15.73 0.03 -21.05
C SER A 53 16.10 0.90 -19.85
N ARG A 54 15.61 2.15 -19.82
CA ARG A 54 15.76 3.03 -18.65
C ARG A 54 15.36 2.20 -17.43
N SER A 55 16.27 2.10 -16.46
CA SER A 55 16.02 1.36 -15.23
C SER A 55 14.78 1.95 -14.54
N LEU A 56 13.67 1.20 -14.59
CA LEU A 56 12.37 1.57 -14.01
C LEU A 56 12.54 1.91 -12.52
N GLY A 57 11.93 3.00 -12.06
CA GLY A 57 12.41 3.82 -10.95
C GLY A 57 12.65 3.13 -9.61
N ALA A 58 11.81 2.17 -9.20
CA ALA A 58 11.97 1.46 -7.91
C ALA A 58 13.30 0.68 -7.81
N PHE A 59 13.90 0.32 -8.96
CA PHE A 59 15.16 -0.43 -9.02
C PHE A 59 16.38 0.38 -8.62
N ARG A 60 16.29 1.71 -8.58
CA ARG A 60 17.41 2.57 -8.15
C ARG A 60 17.71 2.45 -6.65
N LEU A 61 16.78 1.88 -5.88
CA LEU A 61 16.91 1.65 -4.45
C LEU A 61 17.48 0.26 -4.12
N LEU A 62 17.58 -0.65 -5.10
CA LEU A 62 18.05 -2.01 -4.91
C LEU A 62 19.38 -2.21 -5.65
N PRO A 63 20.30 -3.05 -5.14
CA PRO A 63 21.54 -3.35 -5.84
C PRO A 63 21.22 -3.95 -7.21
N ALA A 64 21.75 -3.31 -8.26
CA ALA A 64 21.44 -3.59 -9.66
C ALA A 64 21.97 -4.96 -10.07
N HIS A 65 21.15 -6.00 -9.92
CA HIS A 65 21.49 -7.36 -10.31
C HIS A 65 20.41 -7.98 -11.21
N CYS A 66 20.83 -8.90 -12.09
CA CYS A 66 19.97 -9.61 -13.04
C CYS A 66 18.71 -10.26 -12.41
N TRP A 67 18.79 -10.63 -11.13
CA TRP A 67 17.69 -11.22 -10.35
C TRP A 67 16.45 -10.33 -10.25
N VAL A 68 16.63 -9.01 -10.32
CA VAL A 68 15.54 -8.05 -10.25
C VAL A 68 14.55 -8.22 -11.41
N LYS A 69 15.04 -8.63 -12.59
CA LYS A 69 14.19 -8.93 -13.76
C LYS A 69 13.35 -10.20 -13.58
N LEU A 70 13.67 -11.04 -12.60
CA LEU A 70 12.88 -12.24 -12.28
C LEU A 70 11.85 -12.00 -11.18
N LEU A 71 11.88 -10.84 -10.52
CA LEU A 71 10.96 -10.55 -9.43
C LEU A 71 9.51 -10.37 -9.94
N PRO A 72 8.51 -10.85 -9.18
CA PRO A 72 7.11 -10.81 -9.56
C PRO A 72 6.61 -9.39 -9.80
N GLY A 73 6.09 -9.16 -11.02
CA GLY A 73 5.57 -7.87 -11.49
C GLY A 73 6.64 -6.84 -11.84
N LEU A 74 7.90 -7.09 -11.51
CA LEU A 74 9.01 -6.16 -11.72
C LEU A 74 9.76 -6.42 -13.04
N GLY A 75 9.78 -7.66 -13.52
CA GLY A 75 10.46 -8.06 -14.76
C GLY A 75 9.80 -7.68 -16.10
N GLY A 76 8.84 -6.76 -16.11
CA GLY A 76 8.06 -6.41 -17.30
C GLY A 76 6.93 -7.40 -17.61
N LEU A 77 6.38 -7.31 -18.83
CA LEU A 77 5.17 -8.06 -19.22
C LEU A 77 5.43 -9.58 -19.28
N SER A 78 6.56 -10.00 -19.86
CA SER A 78 6.91 -11.41 -20.00
C SER A 78 7.07 -12.10 -18.64
N ALA A 79 7.85 -11.53 -17.73
CA ALA A 79 8.00 -12.06 -16.38
C ALA A 79 6.65 -12.10 -15.64
N THR A 80 5.84 -11.05 -15.77
CA THR A 80 4.49 -11.00 -15.17
C THR A 80 3.62 -12.15 -15.66
N LEU A 81 3.59 -12.42 -16.97
CA LEU A 81 2.84 -13.54 -17.55
C LEU A 81 3.37 -14.89 -17.04
N VAL A 82 4.69 -15.07 -16.95
CA VAL A 82 5.30 -16.30 -16.39
C VAL A 82 4.83 -16.54 -14.96
N TRP A 83 4.84 -15.50 -14.11
CA TRP A 83 4.34 -15.60 -12.74
C TRP A 83 2.84 -15.95 -12.68
N ILE A 84 2.00 -15.32 -13.53
CA ILE A 84 0.56 -15.62 -13.59
C ILE A 84 0.33 -17.06 -14.00
N VAL A 85 0.96 -17.52 -15.09
CA VAL A 85 0.84 -18.91 -15.57
C VAL A 85 1.33 -19.88 -14.50
N CYS A 86 2.45 -19.60 -13.85
CA CYS A 86 2.97 -20.41 -12.75
C CYS A 86 1.96 -20.55 -11.62
N PHE A 87 1.32 -19.45 -11.18
CA PHE A 87 0.31 -19.50 -10.12
C PHE A 87 -0.96 -20.23 -10.55
N VAL A 88 -1.44 -20.05 -11.78
CA VAL A 88 -2.60 -20.78 -12.31
C VAL A 88 -2.32 -22.29 -12.35
N LEU A 89 -1.18 -22.70 -12.92
CA LEU A 89 -0.79 -24.11 -13.00
C LEU A 89 -0.58 -24.70 -11.60
N GLY A 90 0.04 -23.95 -10.69
CA GLY A 90 0.18 -24.34 -9.28
C GLY A 90 -1.16 -24.58 -8.61
N SER A 91 -2.10 -23.64 -8.75
CA SER A 91 -3.46 -23.78 -8.22
C SER A 91 -4.18 -25.01 -8.77
N ILE A 92 -4.11 -25.25 -10.09
CA ILE A 92 -4.70 -26.44 -10.72
C ILE A 92 -4.06 -27.71 -10.15
N ALA A 93 -2.73 -27.75 -10.01
CA ALA A 93 -2.01 -28.89 -9.47
C ALA A 93 -2.43 -29.20 -8.02
N PHE A 94 -2.56 -28.20 -7.16
CA PHE A 94 -3.02 -28.40 -5.77
C PHE A 94 -4.48 -28.83 -5.69
N VAL A 95 -5.36 -28.29 -6.53
CA VAL A 95 -6.76 -28.74 -6.62
C VAL A 95 -6.81 -30.20 -7.08
N TYR A 96 -6.06 -30.55 -8.12
CA TYR A 96 -5.97 -31.92 -8.62
C TYR A 96 -5.48 -32.89 -7.53
N GLN A 97 -4.39 -32.54 -6.82
CA GLN A 97 -3.88 -33.34 -5.71
C GLN A 97 -4.89 -33.48 -4.56
N ALA A 98 -5.65 -32.43 -4.25
CA ALA A 98 -6.65 -32.45 -3.19
C ALA A 98 -7.80 -33.45 -3.46
N PHE A 99 -8.18 -33.65 -4.73
CA PHE A 99 -9.32 -34.48 -5.11
C PHE A 99 -8.94 -35.87 -5.66
N HIS A 100 -7.76 -36.02 -6.27
CA HIS A 100 -7.47 -37.19 -7.12
C HIS A 100 -6.40 -38.14 -6.59
N GLU A 101 -5.52 -37.70 -5.68
CA GLU A 101 -4.50 -38.59 -5.10
C GLU A 101 -5.04 -39.27 -3.82
N LYS A 102 -4.91 -40.61 -3.75
CA LYS A 102 -4.82 -41.30 -2.45
C LYS A 102 -3.64 -40.66 -1.73
N ILE A 103 -3.89 -40.02 -0.59
CA ILE A 103 -2.94 -39.31 0.30
C ILE A 103 -1.49 -39.41 -0.21
N PRO A 104 -0.89 -38.31 -0.71
CA PRO A 104 0.43 -38.36 -1.32
C PRO A 104 1.42 -39.12 -0.45
N VAL A 105 2.28 -39.96 -1.05
CA VAL A 105 3.21 -40.85 -0.32
C VAL A 105 4.10 -40.09 0.68
N TRP A 106 4.30 -38.79 0.48
CA TRP A 106 5.05 -37.90 1.37
C TRP A 106 4.28 -37.45 2.64
N LEU A 107 2.96 -37.67 2.71
CA LEU A 107 2.09 -37.49 3.90
C LEU A 107 1.86 -38.80 4.68
N TRP A 108 2.37 -39.94 4.19
CA TRP A 108 2.06 -41.26 4.75
C TRP A 108 2.59 -41.47 6.19
N GLY A 109 3.42 -40.56 6.71
CA GLY A 109 3.94 -40.57 8.08
C GLY A 109 3.42 -39.46 9.00
N SER A 110 2.56 -38.56 8.51
CA SER A 110 1.97 -37.50 9.35
C SER A 110 0.55 -37.87 9.75
N SER A 111 0.22 -37.80 11.03
CA SER A 111 -1.13 -38.07 11.60
C SER A 111 -2.23 -37.10 11.14
N LEU A 112 -1.94 -36.21 10.19
CA LEU A 112 -2.92 -35.28 9.63
C LEU A 112 -4.01 -36.04 8.89
N SER A 113 -5.27 -35.82 9.27
CA SER A 113 -6.39 -36.44 8.57
C SER A 113 -6.41 -36.04 7.09
N SER A 114 -6.91 -36.97 6.28
CA SER A 114 -7.08 -36.78 4.83
C SER A 114 -7.95 -35.55 4.50
N ASN A 115 -8.91 -35.23 5.35
CA ASN A 115 -9.79 -34.07 5.20
C ASN A 115 -9.04 -32.74 5.41
N VAL A 116 -8.24 -32.62 6.48
CA VAL A 116 -7.46 -31.41 6.76
C VAL A 116 -6.46 -31.14 5.65
N THR A 117 -5.81 -32.20 5.14
CA THR A 117 -4.89 -32.10 4.00
C THR A 117 -5.60 -31.56 2.75
N ARG A 118 -6.76 -32.12 2.39
CA ARG A 118 -7.56 -31.68 1.23
C ARG A 118 -7.96 -30.21 1.34
N ILE A 119 -8.46 -29.79 2.50
CA ILE A 119 -8.85 -28.40 2.76
C ILE A 119 -7.63 -27.50 2.64
N SER A 120 -6.51 -27.87 3.26
CA SER A 120 -5.27 -27.09 3.23
C SER A 120 -4.76 -26.85 1.80
N MET A 121 -4.78 -27.89 0.96
CA MET A 121 -4.41 -27.78 -0.45
C MET A 121 -5.38 -26.88 -1.23
N GLY A 122 -6.68 -26.99 -0.97
CA GLY A 122 -7.70 -26.11 -1.55
C GLY A 122 -7.48 -24.63 -1.17
N LEU A 123 -7.24 -24.36 0.12
CA LEU A 123 -6.96 -23.00 0.60
C LEU A 123 -5.66 -22.45 0.01
N LEU A 124 -4.61 -23.28 -0.13
CA LEU A 124 -3.38 -22.88 -0.80
C LEU A 124 -3.63 -22.54 -2.27
N ALA A 125 -4.39 -23.36 -3.00
CA ALA A 125 -4.73 -23.09 -4.39
C ALA A 125 -5.42 -21.74 -4.55
N ILE A 126 -6.37 -21.40 -3.67
CA ILE A 126 -7.03 -20.09 -3.66
C ILE A 126 -6.02 -18.99 -3.35
N LYS A 127 -5.13 -19.17 -2.36
CA LYS A 127 -4.09 -18.19 -2.01
C LYS A 127 -3.12 -17.91 -3.16
N LEU A 128 -2.79 -18.92 -3.97
CA LEU A 128 -1.96 -18.72 -5.16
C LEU A 128 -2.70 -17.91 -6.22
N LEU A 129 -4.00 -18.15 -6.44
CA LEU A 129 -4.81 -17.30 -7.34
C LEU A 129 -4.89 -15.85 -6.85
N LEU A 130 -4.95 -15.64 -5.53
CA LEU A 130 -4.92 -14.29 -4.95
C LEU A 130 -3.58 -13.57 -5.17
N CYS A 131 -2.50 -14.26 -5.52
CA CYS A 131 -1.23 -13.62 -5.88
C CYS A 131 -1.30 -12.96 -7.27
N ILE A 132 -2.15 -13.43 -8.17
CA ILE A 132 -2.30 -12.89 -9.54
C ILE A 132 -2.62 -11.38 -9.53
N PRO A 133 -3.67 -10.90 -8.84
CA PRO A 133 -3.95 -9.46 -8.79
C PRO A 133 -2.84 -8.66 -8.09
N VAL A 134 -2.03 -9.29 -7.22
CA VAL A 134 -0.86 -8.66 -6.61
C VAL A 134 0.23 -8.44 -7.64
N VAL A 135 0.58 -9.47 -8.40
CA VAL A 135 1.58 -9.37 -9.47
C VAL A 135 1.15 -8.32 -10.50
N ILE A 136 -0.12 -8.29 -10.89
CA ILE A 136 -0.65 -7.30 -11.85
C ILE A 136 -0.58 -5.88 -11.27
N ALA A 137 -1.00 -5.67 -10.01
CA ALA A 137 -0.94 -4.36 -9.38
C ALA A 137 0.51 -3.88 -9.18
N THR A 138 1.42 -4.78 -8.80
CA THR A 138 2.86 -4.51 -8.72
C THR A 138 3.43 -4.12 -10.08
N ALA A 139 3.05 -4.82 -11.15
CA ALA A 139 3.49 -4.49 -12.51
C ALA A 139 2.94 -3.15 -13.01
N SER A 140 1.68 -2.87 -12.72
CA SER A 140 1.04 -1.57 -13.02
C SER A 140 1.75 -0.43 -12.29
N LEU A 141 2.04 -0.60 -11.00
CA LEU A 141 2.73 0.39 -10.19
C LEU A 141 4.18 0.59 -10.62
N ALA A 142 4.91 -0.49 -10.95
CA ALA A 142 6.30 -0.43 -11.39
C ALA A 142 6.48 0.27 -12.75
N LYS A 143 5.43 0.32 -13.57
CA LYS A 143 5.40 1.06 -14.85
C LYS A 143 4.84 2.47 -14.72
N SER A 144 4.54 2.92 -13.50
CA SER A 144 3.89 4.21 -13.28
C SER A 144 4.90 5.36 -13.40
N ASP A 145 4.77 6.19 -14.42
CA ASP A 145 5.55 7.42 -14.58
C ASP A 145 5.44 8.34 -13.35
N VAL A 146 4.28 8.31 -12.69
CA VAL A 146 4.01 9.09 -11.48
C VAL A 146 4.90 8.64 -10.32
N LEU A 147 5.12 7.33 -10.19
CA LEU A 147 6.02 6.78 -9.17
C LEU A 147 7.47 7.16 -9.48
N ASP A 148 7.89 6.99 -10.73
CA ASP A 148 9.27 7.23 -11.15
C ASP A 148 9.63 8.71 -11.01
N GLN A 149 8.76 9.62 -11.44
CA GLN A 149 8.97 11.07 -11.31
C GLN A 149 9.07 11.51 -9.84
N GLU A 150 8.15 11.07 -8.97
CA GLU A 150 8.20 11.46 -7.56
C GLU A 150 9.40 10.81 -6.85
N LEU A 151 9.73 9.55 -7.16
CA LEU A 151 10.90 8.90 -6.59
C LEU A 151 12.19 9.62 -6.98
N ASP A 152 12.34 9.98 -8.26
CA ASP A 152 13.51 10.72 -8.75
C ASP A 152 13.61 12.11 -8.12
N ALA A 153 12.49 12.84 -8.06
CA ALA A 153 12.45 14.13 -7.37
C ALA A 153 12.88 14.02 -5.90
N ARG A 154 12.48 12.93 -5.21
CA ARG A 154 12.84 12.71 -3.81
C ARG A 154 14.26 12.27 -3.62
N LEU A 155 14.78 11.40 -4.47
CA LEU A 155 16.17 10.93 -4.38
C LEU A 155 17.17 12.04 -4.66
N ASN A 156 16.80 13.03 -5.48
CA ASN A 156 17.62 14.20 -5.78
C ASN A 156 17.44 15.35 -4.76
N SER A 157 16.52 15.22 -3.81
CA SER A 157 16.32 16.21 -2.74
C SER A 157 17.21 15.94 -1.53
N ALA A 158 17.34 16.93 -0.63
CA ALA A 158 18.03 16.75 0.66
C ALA A 158 17.44 15.60 1.53
N SER A 159 16.19 15.20 1.28
CA SER A 159 15.55 14.06 1.96
C SER A 159 15.89 12.70 1.35
N GLY A 160 16.65 12.65 0.25
CA GLY A 160 16.94 11.44 -0.52
C GLY A 160 17.73 10.39 0.28
N GLU A 161 18.70 10.81 1.08
CA GLU A 161 19.48 9.90 1.94
C GLU A 161 18.60 9.24 3.01
N ASN A 162 17.73 10.02 3.64
CA ASN A 162 16.76 9.50 4.61
C ASN A 162 15.79 8.50 3.98
N LEU A 163 15.38 8.73 2.72
CA LEU A 163 14.53 7.78 1.98
C LEU A 163 15.29 6.49 1.67
N ARG A 164 16.54 6.56 1.21
CA ARG A 164 17.38 5.38 0.94
C ARG A 164 17.61 4.56 2.21
N SER A 165 18.03 5.21 3.29
CA SER A 165 18.27 4.56 4.59
C SER A 165 17.00 3.87 5.11
N PHE A 166 15.86 4.56 5.04
CA PHE A 166 14.56 3.96 5.38
C PHE A 166 14.25 2.72 4.55
N MET A 167 14.39 2.81 3.21
CA MET A 167 14.08 1.69 2.32
C MET A 167 15.04 0.50 2.51
N HIS A 168 16.33 0.74 2.75
CA HIS A 168 17.28 -0.31 3.08
C HIS A 168 16.93 -1.00 4.40
N ALA A 169 16.67 -0.23 5.46
CA ALA A 169 16.28 -0.77 6.76
C ALA A 169 14.98 -1.59 6.68
N CYS A 170 13.97 -1.07 6.00
CA CYS A 170 12.71 -1.78 5.79
C CYS A 170 12.88 -3.05 4.95
N THR A 171 13.69 -3.01 3.88
CA THR A 171 13.92 -4.17 3.02
C THR A 171 14.67 -5.27 3.77
N LEU A 172 15.70 -4.92 4.55
CA LEU A 172 16.43 -5.87 5.41
C LEU A 172 15.53 -6.44 6.51
N GLY A 173 14.75 -5.59 7.18
CA GLY A 173 13.80 -6.02 8.20
C GLY A 173 12.74 -6.98 7.64
N LEU A 174 12.15 -6.64 6.49
CA LEU A 174 11.22 -7.53 5.80
C LEU A 174 11.90 -8.84 5.39
N LEU A 175 13.11 -8.79 4.83
CA LEU A 175 13.84 -9.99 4.42
C LEU A 175 14.07 -10.93 5.61
N LEU A 176 14.49 -10.40 6.75
CA LEU A 176 14.67 -11.18 7.99
C LEU A 176 13.34 -11.82 8.42
N VAL A 177 12.27 -11.05 8.43
CA VAL A 177 10.95 -11.53 8.85
C VAL A 177 10.44 -12.63 7.91
N PHE A 178 10.54 -12.45 6.59
CA PHE A 178 10.18 -13.47 5.61
C PHE A 178 11.07 -14.71 5.72
N ALA A 179 12.37 -14.55 5.97
CA ALA A 179 13.28 -15.68 6.21
C ALA A 179 12.86 -16.48 7.45
N VAL A 180 12.49 -15.83 8.56
CA VAL A 180 11.97 -16.50 9.76
C VAL A 180 10.67 -17.23 9.46
N VAL A 181 9.73 -16.59 8.75
CA VAL A 181 8.44 -17.22 8.38
C VAL A 181 8.65 -18.43 7.48
N ILE A 182 9.51 -18.34 6.46
CA ILE A 182 9.82 -19.47 5.56
C ILE A 182 10.49 -20.59 6.35
N THR A 183 11.51 -20.27 7.15
CA THR A 183 12.24 -21.24 7.98
C THR A 183 11.28 -21.95 8.93
N TYR A 184 10.41 -21.20 9.60
CA TYR A 184 9.38 -21.74 10.48
C TYR A 184 8.42 -22.66 9.72
N GLN A 185 7.95 -22.25 8.53
CA GLN A 185 7.10 -23.11 7.69
C GLN A 185 7.81 -24.39 7.24
N GLU A 186 9.09 -24.32 6.88
CA GLU A 186 9.85 -25.51 6.46
C GLU A 186 10.11 -26.49 7.61
N PHE A 187 10.46 -25.99 8.80
CA PHE A 187 10.73 -26.85 9.96
C PHE A 187 9.47 -27.53 10.51
N TRP A 188 8.32 -26.85 10.48
CA TRP A 188 7.09 -27.35 11.09
C TRP A 188 6.20 -28.13 10.13
N LEU A 189 6.41 -28.02 8.81
CA LEU A 189 5.67 -28.78 7.78
C LEU A 189 6.62 -29.57 6.85
N PRO A 190 7.50 -30.45 7.39
CA PRO A 190 8.51 -31.15 6.59
C PRO A 190 7.91 -32.12 5.55
N GLY A 191 6.63 -32.47 5.71
CA GLY A 191 5.92 -33.41 4.87
C GLY A 191 5.00 -32.76 3.85
N PHE A 192 5.33 -31.64 3.21
CA PHE A 192 4.52 -31.09 2.09
C PHE A 192 5.09 -31.28 0.67
N GLY A 193 6.23 -31.97 0.55
CA GLY A 193 6.90 -32.22 -0.74
C GLY A 193 7.65 -31.00 -1.30
N ARG A 194 8.35 -31.17 -2.44
CA ARG A 194 9.14 -30.10 -3.07
C ARG A 194 8.26 -29.05 -3.76
N LEU A 195 7.14 -29.47 -4.35
CA LEU A 195 6.23 -28.59 -5.09
C LEU A 195 5.58 -27.55 -4.17
N TYR A 196 5.09 -27.97 -3.00
CA TYR A 196 4.55 -27.06 -1.98
C TYR A 196 5.57 -26.02 -1.54
N ARG A 197 6.79 -26.45 -1.18
CA ARG A 197 7.85 -25.52 -0.76
C ARG A 197 8.16 -24.48 -1.83
N ALA A 198 8.24 -24.89 -3.09
CA ALA A 198 8.45 -23.98 -4.21
C ALA A 198 7.32 -22.93 -4.32
N PHE A 199 6.05 -23.34 -4.24
CA PHE A 199 4.92 -22.41 -4.34
C PHE A 199 4.73 -21.52 -3.11
N VAL A 200 5.01 -22.03 -1.92
CA VAL A 200 5.02 -21.23 -0.68
C VAL A 200 6.12 -20.18 -0.73
N PHE A 201 7.32 -20.56 -1.17
CA PHE A 201 8.42 -19.62 -1.40
C PHE A 201 8.05 -18.56 -2.45
N ALA A 202 7.52 -18.98 -3.60
CA ALA A 202 7.03 -18.10 -4.65
C ALA A 202 5.99 -17.08 -4.14
N ARG A 203 5.02 -17.55 -3.34
CA ARG A 203 4.01 -16.69 -2.70
C ARG A 203 4.64 -15.66 -1.76
N HIS A 204 5.57 -16.10 -0.91
CA HIS A 204 6.28 -15.20 0.00
C HIS A 204 7.12 -14.17 -0.74
N LEU A 205 7.73 -14.55 -1.87
CA LEU A 205 8.47 -13.63 -2.72
C LEU A 205 7.55 -12.54 -3.30
N VAL A 206 6.35 -12.89 -3.76
CA VAL A 206 5.33 -11.92 -4.21
C VAL A 206 4.96 -10.96 -3.08
N HIS A 207 4.67 -11.48 -1.89
CA HIS A 207 4.30 -10.65 -0.74
C HIS A 207 5.45 -9.75 -0.27
N PHE A 208 6.69 -10.24 -0.32
CA PHE A 208 7.88 -9.46 0.00
C PHE A 208 8.01 -8.26 -0.95
N VAL A 209 8.00 -8.50 -2.27
CA VAL A 209 8.09 -7.44 -3.27
C VAL A 209 6.95 -6.43 -3.12
N SER A 210 5.72 -6.93 -2.96
CA SER A 210 4.55 -6.08 -2.73
C SER A 210 4.68 -5.24 -1.45
N SER A 211 5.22 -5.80 -0.37
CA SER A 211 5.40 -5.08 0.90
C SER A 211 6.47 -3.99 0.80
N VAL A 212 7.56 -4.23 0.07
CA VAL A 212 8.58 -3.21 -0.20
C VAL A 212 7.98 -2.05 -0.97
N LEU A 213 7.22 -2.32 -2.04
CA LEU A 213 6.54 -1.28 -2.82
C LEU A 213 5.48 -0.55 -1.98
N PHE A 214 4.71 -1.26 -1.17
CA PHE A 214 3.74 -0.68 -0.24
C PHE A 214 4.39 0.35 0.68
N LEU A 215 5.52 -0.01 1.32
CA LEU A 215 6.25 0.88 2.21
C LEU A 215 6.86 2.07 1.46
N LEU A 216 7.34 1.86 0.24
CA LEU A 216 7.86 2.93 -0.61
C LEU A 216 6.78 3.96 -0.92
N ILE A 217 5.65 3.54 -1.50
CA ILE A 217 4.58 4.49 -1.89
C ILE A 217 3.94 5.14 -0.68
N TRP A 218 3.84 4.42 0.45
CA TRP A 218 3.43 5.00 1.72
C TRP A 218 4.40 6.11 2.15
N LYS A 219 5.71 5.83 2.16
CA LYS A 219 6.72 6.81 2.57
C LYS A 219 6.74 8.03 1.66
N LEU A 220 6.64 7.85 0.34
CA LEU A 220 6.55 8.95 -0.63
C LEU A 220 5.30 9.80 -0.41
N SER A 221 4.12 9.17 -0.22
CA SER A 221 2.86 9.87 0.09
C SER A 221 3.00 10.72 1.35
N VAL A 222 3.61 10.14 2.39
CA VAL A 222 3.82 10.78 3.68
C VAL A 222 4.81 11.94 3.59
N LEU A 223 5.93 11.78 2.88
CA LEU A 223 6.92 12.84 2.66
C LEU A 223 6.32 14.01 1.87
N ARG A 224 5.47 13.74 0.88
CA ARG A 224 4.76 14.78 0.12
C ARG A 224 3.88 15.63 1.03
N ILE A 225 3.08 14.98 1.86
CA ILE A 225 2.18 15.65 2.80
C ILE A 225 2.98 16.43 3.86
N ASP A 226 4.08 15.87 4.37
CA ASP A 226 4.94 16.55 5.35
C ASP A 226 5.57 17.80 4.79
N CYS A 227 6.10 17.77 3.56
CA CYS A 227 6.66 18.99 2.94
C CYS A 227 5.60 20.09 2.81
N LEU A 228 4.38 19.73 2.38
CA LEU A 228 3.29 20.70 2.31
C LEU A 228 2.92 21.24 3.69
N ARG A 229 2.92 20.36 4.70
CA ARG A 229 2.64 20.73 6.09
C ARG A 229 3.68 21.70 6.64
N ASP A 230 4.95 21.41 6.42
CA ASP A 230 6.05 22.25 6.89
C ASP A 230 6.00 23.62 6.18
N ARG A 231 5.59 23.66 4.90
CA ARG A 231 5.28 24.93 4.23
C ARG A 231 4.15 25.68 4.90
N VAL A 232 2.97 25.08 5.08
CA VAL A 232 1.83 25.74 5.76
C VAL A 232 2.22 26.25 7.15
N ARG A 233 3.10 25.53 7.87
CA ARG A 233 3.60 25.92 9.18
C ARG A 233 4.58 27.10 9.13
N LEU A 234 5.50 27.10 8.17
CA LEU A 234 6.54 28.13 8.03
C LEU A 234 6.01 29.45 7.47
N HIS A 235 4.90 29.41 6.72
CA HIS A 235 4.27 30.64 6.25
C HIS A 235 3.50 31.24 7.43
N SER A 236 4.10 32.24 8.10
CA SER A 236 3.35 33.12 8.99
C SER A 236 2.25 33.81 8.17
N GLY A 237 1.10 34.12 8.77
CA GLY A 237 -0.05 34.77 8.10
C GLY A 237 0.25 36.12 7.41
N GLU A 238 1.49 36.58 7.47
CA GLU A 238 2.02 37.82 6.90
C GLU A 238 2.50 37.68 5.44
N LEU A 239 2.77 36.46 4.95
CA LEU A 239 3.20 36.24 3.56
C LEU A 239 2.00 36.26 2.59
N LYS A 240 1.85 37.37 1.87
CA LYS A 240 0.78 37.60 0.90
C LYS A 240 0.89 36.68 -0.34
N GLY A 241 -0.25 36.27 -0.90
CA GLY A 241 -0.33 35.60 -2.21
C GLY A 241 0.14 34.14 -2.29
N CYS A 242 0.50 33.50 -1.16
CA CYS A 242 1.04 32.13 -1.16
C CYS A 242 -0.04 31.02 -1.18
N TRP A 243 -1.25 31.32 -0.72
CA TRP A 243 -2.33 30.33 -0.57
C TRP A 243 -2.76 29.64 -1.87
N PRO A 244 -2.87 30.33 -3.03
CA PRO A 244 -3.15 29.67 -4.31
C PRO A 244 -2.11 28.62 -4.69
N GLN A 245 -0.84 28.85 -4.36
CA GLN A 245 0.23 27.89 -4.61
C GLN A 245 0.11 26.68 -3.68
N ILE A 246 -0.15 26.93 -2.39
CA ILE A 246 -0.35 25.87 -1.38
C ILE A 246 -1.55 24.97 -1.77
N THR A 247 -2.66 25.55 -2.21
CA THR A 247 -3.84 24.81 -2.72
C THR A 247 -3.52 23.96 -3.93
N ARG A 248 -2.77 24.51 -4.91
CA ARG A 248 -2.30 23.74 -6.08
C ARG A 248 -1.42 22.56 -5.67
N GLU A 249 -0.52 22.75 -4.71
CA GLU A 249 0.33 21.69 -4.19
C GLU A 249 -0.44 20.63 -3.40
N TYR A 250 -1.50 21.03 -2.69
CA TYR A 250 -2.42 20.10 -2.07
C TYR A 250 -3.10 19.21 -3.11
N HIS A 251 -3.69 19.79 -4.16
CA HIS A 251 -4.31 19.01 -5.24
C HIS A 251 -3.32 18.12 -5.97
N ALA A 252 -2.08 18.58 -6.19
CA ALA A 252 -1.02 17.76 -6.74
C ALA A 252 -0.70 16.56 -5.83
N SER A 253 -0.69 16.77 -4.51
CA SER A 253 -0.48 15.70 -3.52
C SER A 253 -1.64 14.70 -3.52
N VAL A 254 -2.89 15.17 -3.60
CA VAL A 254 -4.06 14.30 -3.74
C VAL A 254 -3.97 13.46 -5.02
N LYS A 255 -3.66 14.10 -6.16
CA LYS A 255 -3.53 13.42 -7.46
C LYS A 255 -2.42 12.37 -7.46
N LEU A 256 -1.29 12.67 -6.80
CA LEU A 256 -0.18 11.75 -6.60
C LEU A 256 -0.63 10.52 -5.78
N VAL A 257 -1.21 10.74 -4.59
CA VAL A 257 -1.68 9.65 -3.72
C VAL A 257 -2.74 8.80 -4.43
N ASP A 258 -3.70 9.44 -5.11
CA ASP A 258 -4.70 8.76 -5.92
C ASP A 258 -4.08 7.91 -7.04
N GLY A 259 -3.09 8.47 -7.73
CA GLY A 259 -2.32 7.80 -8.78
C GLY A 259 -1.60 6.55 -8.28
N LEU A 260 -0.89 6.67 -7.16
CA LEU A 260 -0.08 5.58 -6.59
C LEU A 260 -0.93 4.47 -5.98
N TRP A 261 -2.09 4.79 -5.39
CA TRP A 261 -2.88 3.81 -4.64
C TRP A 261 -4.10 3.29 -5.39
N ARG A 262 -5.01 4.18 -5.81
CA ARG A 262 -6.31 3.79 -6.37
C ARG A 262 -6.20 3.50 -7.87
N LYS A 263 -5.58 4.38 -8.65
CA LYS A 263 -5.46 4.22 -10.11
C LYS A 263 -4.56 3.07 -10.52
N SER A 264 -3.52 2.79 -9.75
CA SER A 264 -2.66 1.60 -9.93
C SER A 264 -3.37 0.28 -9.60
N GLY A 265 -4.51 0.32 -8.89
CA GLY A 265 -5.22 -0.85 -8.34
C GLY A 265 -4.60 -1.40 -7.06
N PHE A 266 -3.50 -0.80 -6.57
CA PHE A 266 -2.72 -1.34 -5.47
C PHE A 266 -3.47 -1.35 -4.13
N SER A 267 -4.28 -0.32 -3.85
CA SER A 267 -5.13 -0.27 -2.63
C SER A 267 -6.21 -1.34 -2.65
N PHE A 268 -6.85 -1.57 -3.80
CA PHE A 268 -7.87 -2.61 -3.97
C PHE A 268 -7.28 -4.00 -3.75
N THR A 269 -6.15 -4.29 -4.39
CA THR A 269 -5.47 -5.58 -4.25
C THR A 269 -5.09 -5.86 -2.79
N HIS A 270 -4.47 -4.90 -2.09
CA HIS A 270 -4.12 -5.09 -0.68
C HIS A 270 -5.36 -5.21 0.20
N GLY A 271 -6.43 -4.44 -0.09
CA GLY A 271 -7.71 -4.58 0.58
C GLY A 271 -8.32 -5.98 0.41
N LEU A 272 -8.20 -6.56 -0.79
CA LEU A 272 -8.63 -7.93 -1.07
C LEU A 272 -7.78 -8.95 -0.30
N ILE A 273 -6.45 -8.81 -0.27
CA ILE A 273 -5.57 -9.69 0.52
C ILE A 273 -5.95 -9.63 2.01
N PHE A 274 -6.17 -8.44 2.54
CA PHE A 274 -6.56 -8.20 3.92
C PHE A 274 -7.90 -8.86 4.25
N PHE A 275 -8.89 -8.69 3.38
CA PHE A 275 -10.18 -9.35 3.51
C PHE A 275 -10.05 -10.88 3.45
N CYS A 276 -9.35 -11.41 2.45
CA CYS A 276 -9.16 -12.85 2.30
C CYS A 276 -8.38 -13.44 3.48
N ASN A 277 -7.35 -12.77 3.99
CA ASN A 277 -6.63 -13.22 5.18
C ASN A 277 -7.57 -13.30 6.40
N ALA A 278 -8.44 -12.31 6.61
CA ALA A 278 -9.44 -12.36 7.68
C ALA A 278 -10.39 -13.56 7.52
N VAL A 279 -10.87 -13.83 6.30
CA VAL A 279 -11.71 -15.00 6.00
C VAL A 279 -10.95 -16.31 6.21
N PHE A 280 -9.69 -16.39 5.77
CA PHE A 280 -8.87 -17.58 5.98
C PHE A 280 -8.61 -17.84 7.46
N ILE A 281 -8.32 -16.81 8.25
CA ILE A 281 -8.19 -16.92 9.71
C ILE A 281 -9.48 -17.53 10.29
N ALA A 282 -10.65 -17.02 9.90
CA ALA A 282 -11.93 -17.52 10.39
C ALA A 282 -12.19 -18.99 9.98
N LEU A 283 -11.92 -19.34 8.71
CA LEU A 283 -12.06 -20.71 8.22
C LEU A 283 -11.12 -21.67 8.95
N TRP A 284 -9.84 -21.29 9.12
CA TRP A 284 -8.86 -22.10 9.84
C TRP A 284 -9.26 -22.36 11.28
N LEU A 285 -9.77 -21.32 11.97
CA LEU A 285 -10.26 -21.47 13.33
C LEU A 285 -11.47 -22.42 13.44
N ALA A 286 -12.34 -22.46 12.43
CA ALA A 286 -13.47 -23.40 12.40
C ALA A 286 -13.02 -24.86 12.16
N PHE A 287 -11.96 -25.08 11.39
CA PHE A 287 -11.46 -26.44 11.10
C PHE A 287 -10.57 -27.04 12.21
N MET A 288 -10.09 -26.21 13.13
CA MET A 288 -9.21 -26.64 14.23
C MET A 288 -9.89 -27.46 15.33
N GLU A 289 -11.20 -27.63 15.27
CA GLU A 289 -11.96 -28.45 16.22
C GLU A 289 -11.71 -29.97 16.04
N ALA A 290 -11.09 -30.39 14.93
CA ALA A 290 -11.19 -31.78 14.45
C ALA A 290 -9.98 -32.71 14.63
N ASP A 291 -8.72 -32.25 14.77
CA ASP A 291 -7.56 -33.17 14.80
C ASP A 291 -6.32 -32.64 15.57
N ASP A 292 -5.54 -33.61 16.07
CA ASP A 292 -4.24 -33.59 16.77
C ASP A 292 -3.63 -32.20 17.11
N LEU A 293 -3.81 -31.80 18.37
CA LEU A 293 -3.95 -30.40 18.74
C LEU A 293 -2.63 -29.62 18.89
N LYS A 294 -1.56 -30.21 19.42
CA LYS A 294 -0.48 -29.39 20.01
C LYS A 294 0.44 -28.72 18.98
N THR A 295 0.83 -29.46 17.94
CA THR A 295 1.79 -28.99 16.93
C THR A 295 1.12 -28.12 15.86
N ALA A 296 -0.10 -28.48 15.45
CA ALA A 296 -0.91 -27.70 14.52
C ALA A 296 -1.33 -26.35 15.14
N LEU A 297 -1.75 -26.34 16.41
CA LEU A 297 -2.18 -25.11 17.08
C LEU A 297 -1.05 -24.06 17.19
N ALA A 298 0.19 -24.46 17.51
CA ALA A 298 1.30 -23.52 17.61
C ALA A 298 1.62 -22.85 16.26
N PHE A 299 1.64 -23.65 15.19
CA PHE A 299 1.86 -23.17 13.82
C PHE A 299 0.74 -22.24 13.34
N GLU A 300 -0.51 -22.61 13.61
CA GLU A 300 -1.69 -21.84 13.20
C GLU A 300 -1.83 -20.53 13.99
N VAL A 301 -1.56 -20.54 15.30
CA VAL A 301 -1.52 -19.31 16.11
C VAL A 301 -0.46 -18.35 15.57
N PHE A 302 0.71 -18.85 15.20
CA PHE A 302 1.74 -18.02 14.55
C PHE A 302 1.24 -17.45 13.21
N CYS A 303 0.61 -18.27 12.36
CA CYS A 303 0.09 -17.82 11.07
C CYS A 303 -1.03 -16.78 11.19
N ILE A 304 -1.95 -16.96 12.14
CA ILE A 304 -3.04 -16.02 12.45
C ILE A 304 -2.47 -14.73 13.00
N GLY A 305 -1.57 -14.82 13.99
CA GLY A 305 -0.89 -13.68 14.59
C GLY A 305 -0.17 -12.85 13.54
N TRP A 306 0.64 -13.50 12.68
CA TRP A 306 1.34 -12.86 11.58
C TRP A 306 0.40 -12.12 10.63
N GLN A 307 -0.63 -12.80 10.11
CA GLN A 307 -1.59 -12.18 9.18
C GLN A 307 -2.33 -11.00 9.81
N THR A 308 -2.65 -11.11 11.10
CA THR A 308 -3.28 -10.05 11.88
C THR A 308 -2.35 -8.85 12.04
N THR A 309 -1.08 -9.07 12.40
CA THR A 309 -0.10 -8.00 12.50
C THR A 309 0.05 -7.27 11.17
N VAL A 310 0.16 -7.99 10.05
CA VAL A 310 0.27 -7.40 8.71
C VAL A 310 -0.98 -6.57 8.37
N LEU A 311 -2.18 -7.10 8.64
CA LEU A 311 -3.45 -6.38 8.46
C LEU A 311 -3.48 -5.09 9.28
N CYS A 312 -3.15 -5.17 10.57
CA CYS A 312 -3.20 -4.05 11.49
C CYS A 312 -2.20 -2.96 11.11
N VAL A 313 -0.96 -3.34 10.79
CA VAL A 313 0.09 -2.41 10.34
C VAL A 313 -0.31 -1.76 9.02
N GLY A 314 -0.80 -2.52 8.05
CA GLY A 314 -1.22 -1.98 6.75
C GLY A 314 -2.34 -0.94 6.87
N LEU A 315 -3.40 -1.27 7.61
CA LEU A 315 -4.51 -0.34 7.86
C LEU A 315 -4.07 0.90 8.64
N TYR A 316 -3.19 0.72 9.64
CA TYR A 316 -2.62 1.85 10.38
C TYR A 316 -1.85 2.78 9.45
N LEU A 317 -0.96 2.25 8.61
CA LEU A 317 -0.16 3.04 7.68
C LEU A 317 -1.04 3.82 6.68
N TRP A 318 -2.09 3.20 6.14
CA TRP A 318 -3.10 3.91 5.31
C TRP A 318 -3.82 5.01 6.06
N SER A 319 -4.31 4.73 7.26
CA SER A 319 -5.02 5.71 8.09
C SER A 319 -4.15 6.93 8.42
N LYS A 320 -2.82 6.74 8.51
CA LYS A 320 -1.86 7.79 8.82
C LYS A 320 -1.69 8.81 7.68
N ILE A 321 -1.90 8.40 6.44
CA ILE A 321 -1.91 9.32 5.29
C ILE A 321 -3.08 10.30 5.49
N HIS A 322 -4.29 9.76 5.72
CA HIS A 322 -5.48 10.57 5.94
C HIS A 322 -5.37 11.47 7.19
N SER A 323 -4.87 10.93 8.31
CA SER A 323 -4.78 11.68 9.57
C SER A 323 -3.86 12.91 9.47
N ARG A 324 -2.86 12.87 8.59
CA ARG A 324 -1.96 14.02 8.34
C ARG A 324 -2.61 15.13 7.52
N CYS A 325 -3.71 14.85 6.83
CA CYS A 325 -4.41 15.84 6.02
C CYS A 325 -5.65 16.41 6.75
N ALA A 326 -6.58 15.56 7.17
CA ALA A 326 -7.94 15.98 7.54
C ALA A 326 -8.32 15.74 9.03
N SER A 327 -7.40 15.33 9.90
CA SER A 327 -7.74 15.07 11.31
C SER A 327 -7.96 16.38 12.08
N SER A 328 -9.21 16.67 12.45
CA SER A 328 -9.59 17.86 13.23
C SER A 328 -9.36 17.73 14.75
N SER A 329 -9.39 16.53 15.34
CA SER A 329 -9.45 16.37 16.81
C SER A 329 -8.18 15.84 17.48
N HIS A 330 -7.28 15.13 16.79
CA HIS A 330 -6.19 14.39 17.46
C HIS A 330 -4.78 14.59 16.90
N ALA A 331 -4.60 15.36 15.84
CA ALA A 331 -3.27 15.64 15.29
C ALA A 331 -3.07 17.16 15.18
N LYS A 332 -2.42 17.76 16.18
CA LYS A 332 -1.96 19.17 16.18
C LYS A 332 -1.01 19.53 15.02
N GLY A 333 -0.84 18.62 14.06
CA GLY A 333 -0.04 18.80 12.85
C GLY A 333 -0.70 18.14 11.65
N SER A 334 -2.03 18.15 11.56
CA SER A 334 -2.73 17.91 10.30
C SER A 334 -2.75 19.19 9.47
N LEU A 335 -2.82 19.07 8.14
CA LEU A 335 -2.92 20.23 7.25
C LEU A 335 -4.15 21.10 7.55
N LEU A 336 -5.30 20.48 7.80
CA LEU A 336 -6.52 21.21 8.15
C LEU A 336 -6.38 21.96 9.48
N TYR A 337 -5.75 21.33 10.48
CA TYR A 337 -5.51 21.97 11.77
C TYR A 337 -4.59 23.19 11.62
N LEU A 338 -3.46 23.04 10.93
CA LEU A 338 -2.52 24.14 10.70
C LEU A 338 -3.14 25.25 9.85
N GLY A 339 -3.92 24.89 8.83
CA GLY A 339 -4.67 25.86 8.06
C GLY A 339 -5.64 26.66 8.93
N ASN A 340 -6.37 25.98 9.82
CA ASN A 340 -7.30 26.63 10.74
C ASN A 340 -6.59 27.52 11.78
N GLU A 341 -5.36 27.19 12.18
CA GLU A 341 -4.56 28.03 13.09
C GLU A 341 -4.24 29.41 12.50
N HIS A 342 -4.24 29.52 11.17
CA HIS A 342 -4.05 30.79 10.47
C HIS A 342 -5.35 31.61 10.31
N LEU A 343 -6.52 31.06 10.67
CA LEU A 343 -7.78 31.81 10.62
C LEU A 343 -7.69 33.07 11.51
N GLY A 344 -8.01 34.21 10.92
CA GLY A 344 -7.90 35.52 11.58
C GLY A 344 -6.50 36.15 11.57
N ARG A 345 -5.48 35.43 11.08
CA ARG A 345 -4.11 35.97 10.88
C ARG A 345 -3.78 36.25 9.41
N VAL A 346 -4.58 35.74 8.48
CA VAL A 346 -4.39 35.94 7.04
C VAL A 346 -4.80 37.36 6.63
N CYS A 347 -4.03 37.98 5.73
CA CYS A 347 -4.36 39.26 5.13
C CYS A 347 -5.76 39.23 4.47
N ARG A 348 -6.50 40.35 4.51
CA ARG A 348 -7.86 40.43 3.93
C ARG A 348 -7.91 40.05 2.44
N GLN A 349 -6.86 40.40 1.69
CA GLN A 349 -6.74 40.10 0.25
C GLN A 349 -6.64 38.59 -0.02
N ASP A 350 -6.04 37.82 0.90
CA ASP A 350 -5.77 36.39 0.74
C ASP A 350 -6.79 35.49 1.45
N THR A 351 -7.74 36.08 2.19
CA THR A 351 -8.70 35.33 3.02
C THR A 351 -9.52 34.34 2.19
N LEU A 352 -9.90 34.73 0.99
CA LEU A 352 -10.70 33.90 0.08
C LEU A 352 -9.89 32.70 -0.45
N ASP A 353 -8.61 32.88 -0.76
CA ASP A 353 -7.72 31.80 -1.19
C ASP A 353 -7.39 30.83 -0.05
N HIS A 354 -7.21 31.36 1.17
CA HIS A 354 -7.06 30.56 2.38
C HIS A 354 -8.31 29.74 2.68
N LEU A 355 -9.50 30.32 2.57
CA LEU A 355 -10.76 29.59 2.71
C LEU A 355 -10.93 28.53 1.61
N CYS A 356 -10.49 28.83 0.38
CA CYS A 356 -10.45 27.86 -0.71
C CYS A 356 -9.52 26.67 -0.40
N PHE A 357 -8.35 26.94 0.18
CA PHE A 357 -7.44 25.90 0.67
C PHE A 357 -8.13 25.01 1.73
N LEU A 358 -8.69 25.62 2.79
CA LEU A 358 -9.35 24.88 3.87
C LEU A 358 -10.48 23.99 3.35
N ARG A 359 -11.33 24.56 2.48
CA ARG A 359 -12.43 23.85 1.85
C ARG A 359 -11.94 22.72 0.95
N SER A 360 -10.85 22.92 0.22
CA SER A 360 -10.23 21.87 -0.59
C SER A 360 -9.73 20.71 0.26
N VAL A 361 -9.13 21.00 1.43
CA VAL A 361 -8.66 19.97 2.37
C VAL A 361 -9.82 19.20 3.00
N GLU A 362 -10.93 19.88 3.29
CA GLU A 362 -12.12 19.29 3.90
C GLU A 362 -12.95 18.46 2.91
N GLU A 363 -13.19 18.98 1.71
CA GLU A 363 -14.05 18.33 0.70
C GLU A 363 -13.31 17.24 -0.09
N LEU A 364 -11.97 17.31 -0.19
CA LEU A 364 -11.15 16.36 -0.94
C LEU A 364 -10.02 15.79 -0.08
N PRO A 365 -10.34 15.03 0.99
CA PRO A 365 -9.34 14.54 1.92
C PRO A 365 -8.33 13.61 1.22
N CYS A 366 -7.07 14.02 1.21
CA CYS A 366 -5.98 13.18 0.73
C CYS A 366 -5.85 11.91 1.59
N GLY A 367 -5.98 10.74 0.97
CA GLY A 367 -5.90 9.46 1.65
C GLY A 367 -6.04 8.28 0.69
N VAL A 368 -5.98 7.08 1.25
CA VAL A 368 -6.12 5.85 0.47
C VAL A 368 -7.59 5.45 0.44
N GLU A 369 -8.13 5.32 -0.77
CA GLU A 369 -9.47 4.79 -1.00
C GLU A 369 -9.39 3.33 -1.45
N ILE A 370 -10.21 2.48 -0.84
CA ILE A 370 -10.46 1.13 -1.29
C ILE A 370 -11.80 1.14 -2.03
N ARG A 371 -11.81 0.63 -3.26
CA ARG A 371 -13.04 0.55 -4.08
C ARG A 371 -14.15 -0.13 -3.26
N HIS A 372 -15.34 0.47 -3.22
CA HIS A 372 -16.52 0.04 -2.46
C HIS A 372 -16.48 0.24 -0.93
N LEU A 373 -15.31 0.28 -0.28
CA LEU A 373 -15.21 0.56 1.16
C LEU A 373 -15.01 2.06 1.47
N GLY A 374 -14.58 2.84 0.49
CA GLY A 374 -14.34 4.27 0.63
C GLY A 374 -12.96 4.59 1.24
N LEU A 375 -12.86 5.76 1.86
CA LEU A 375 -11.62 6.32 2.39
C LEU A 375 -11.20 5.64 3.70
N VAL A 376 -9.97 5.14 3.74
CA VAL A 376 -9.40 4.49 4.93
C VAL A 376 -8.99 5.57 5.93
N SER A 377 -9.89 5.89 6.86
CA SER A 377 -9.67 6.84 7.94
C SER A 377 -9.40 6.15 9.27
N GLY A 378 -8.80 6.85 10.23
CA GLY A 378 -8.64 6.33 11.61
C GLY A 378 -9.97 5.99 12.28
N LYS A 379 -11.06 6.69 11.92
CA LYS A 379 -12.43 6.39 12.40
C LYS A 379 -12.96 5.06 11.87
N PHE A 380 -12.55 4.66 10.66
CA PHE A 380 -12.88 3.36 10.08
C PHE A 380 -11.97 2.25 10.64
N VAL A 381 -10.66 2.52 10.74
CA VAL A 381 -9.66 1.54 11.15
C VAL A 381 -9.74 1.22 12.64
N ALA A 382 -9.98 2.20 13.52
CA ALA A 382 -9.97 1.94 14.97
C ALA A 382 -11.05 0.94 15.44
N PRO A 383 -12.33 1.02 15.02
CA PRO A 383 -13.33 0.00 15.32
C PRO A 383 -12.94 -1.37 14.76
N LEU A 384 -12.45 -1.43 13.53
CA LEU A 384 -12.03 -2.68 12.89
C LEU A 384 -10.88 -3.34 13.68
N LEU A 385 -9.87 -2.57 14.07
CA LEU A 385 -8.77 -3.06 14.91
C LEU A 385 -9.25 -3.54 16.27
N ARG A 386 -10.22 -2.84 16.89
CA ARG A 386 -10.82 -3.28 18.17
C ARG A 386 -11.54 -4.61 18.01
N VAL A 387 -12.35 -4.76 16.95
CA VAL A 387 -13.05 -6.02 16.65
C VAL A 387 -12.04 -7.14 16.45
N VAL A 388 -11.02 -6.94 15.61
CA VAL A 388 -9.96 -7.93 15.36
C VAL A 388 -9.22 -8.30 16.65
N SER A 389 -8.83 -7.33 17.46
CA SER A 389 -8.13 -7.55 18.74
C SER A 389 -8.96 -8.25 19.81
N ILE A 390 -10.30 -8.18 19.74
CA ILE A 390 -11.20 -8.90 20.67
C ILE A 390 -11.56 -10.27 20.11
N CYS A 391 -11.98 -10.34 18.84
CA CYS A 391 -12.43 -11.56 18.20
C CYS A 391 -11.31 -12.60 18.14
N ILE A 392 -10.09 -12.23 17.79
CA ILE A 392 -9.00 -13.22 17.63
C ILE A 392 -8.67 -13.93 18.94
N PRO A 393 -8.41 -13.25 20.07
CA PRO A 393 -8.18 -13.93 21.34
C PRO A 393 -9.38 -14.75 21.82
N VAL A 394 -10.61 -14.26 21.63
CA VAL A 394 -11.82 -15.01 21.99
C VAL A 394 -11.92 -16.29 21.17
N ILE A 395 -11.74 -16.21 19.86
CA ILE A 395 -11.82 -17.39 19.00
C ILE A 395 -10.68 -18.36 19.34
N ILE A 396 -9.45 -17.88 19.52
CA ILE A 396 -8.33 -18.73 19.97
C ILE A 396 -8.65 -19.40 21.31
N GLY A 397 -9.23 -18.66 22.27
CA GLY A 397 -9.60 -19.19 23.57
C GLY A 397 -10.72 -20.23 23.50
N VAL A 398 -11.72 -20.02 22.65
CA VAL A 398 -12.80 -21.00 22.39
C VAL A 398 -12.22 -22.26 21.75
N VAL A 399 -11.41 -22.12 20.69
CA VAL A 399 -10.75 -23.24 20.01
C VAL A 399 -9.89 -24.04 20.99
N TYR A 400 -9.09 -23.36 21.81
CA TYR A 400 -8.27 -24.01 22.84
C TYR A 400 -9.13 -24.76 23.87
N ARG A 401 -10.21 -24.15 24.36
CA ARG A 401 -11.10 -24.75 25.36
C ARG A 401 -11.84 -25.97 24.80
N VAL A 402 -12.46 -25.84 23.63
CA VAL A 402 -13.21 -26.93 22.98
C VAL A 402 -12.29 -28.13 22.75
N SER A 403 -11.08 -27.88 22.24
CA SER A 403 -10.14 -28.97 22.02
C SER A 403 -9.64 -29.61 23.33
N HIS A 404 -9.43 -28.81 24.38
CA HIS A 404 -9.07 -29.36 25.69
C HIS A 404 -10.18 -30.24 26.29
N SER A 405 -11.45 -29.84 26.14
CA SER A 405 -12.61 -30.62 26.59
C SER A 405 -12.77 -31.94 25.82
N ASN A 406 -12.54 -31.93 24.51
CA ASN A 406 -12.60 -33.15 23.69
C ASN A 406 -11.51 -34.17 24.06
N HIS A 407 -10.32 -33.71 24.47
CA HIS A 407 -9.27 -34.60 24.98
C HIS A 407 -9.58 -35.21 26.37
N GLN A 408 -10.33 -34.51 27.23
CA GLN A 408 -10.73 -35.07 28.53
C GLN A 408 -11.88 -36.08 28.42
N ALA A 409 -12.66 -36.02 27.34
CA ALA A 409 -13.81 -36.90 27.12
C ALA A 409 -13.46 -38.18 26.35
N ALA A 410 -12.23 -38.31 25.82
CA ALA A 410 -11.77 -39.51 25.15
C ALA A 410 -11.35 -40.58 26.20
N PRO A 411 -11.99 -41.76 26.23
CA PRO A 411 -11.71 -42.83 27.21
C PRO A 411 -10.37 -43.53 27.00
#